data_AF-A0A410QD89-F1
#
_entry.id   AF-A0A410QD89-F1
#
_cell.length_a   1.000
_cell.length_b   1.000
_cell.length_c   1.000
_cell.angle_alpha   90.00
_cell.angle_beta   90.00
_cell.angle_gamma   90.00
#
_symmetry.space_group_name_H-M   'P 1'
#
loop_
_entity.id
_entity.type
_entity.pdbx_description
1 polymer ?
#
loop_
_entity_poly.entity_id
_entity_poly.type
_entity_poly.pdbx_seq_one_letter_code
_entity_poly.pdbx_strand_id
1 'polypeptide(L)'
;MSNYEKFIQAIHNKRIIVAKIDSKEKGVITRTCIPFDYGPSRIYKDGLDRYHLYDLDSPEGKHNLSVIPEQIIDIEITNEHFEPSDYVRWEPNWIIERDWGIYS
;
A
#
# COMPACT_ATOMS: atom_id res chain seq x y z
N MET A 1 -1.98 -8.37 -16.05
CA MET A 1 -1.13 -7.88 -14.95
C MET A 1 -1.86 -8.16 -13.66
N SER A 2 -1.25 -8.90 -12.75
CA SER A 2 -1.79 -9.25 -11.43
C SER A 2 -1.80 -8.03 -10.50
N ASN A 3 -2.56 -8.11 -9.41
CA ASN A 3 -2.59 -7.06 -8.39
C ASN A 3 -1.19 -6.83 -7.79
N TYR A 4 -0.42 -7.90 -7.59
CA TYR A 4 0.98 -7.81 -7.14
C TYR A 4 1.84 -7.02 -8.12
N GLU A 5 1.83 -7.39 -9.40
CA GLU A 5 2.60 -6.69 -10.43
C GLU A 5 2.24 -5.20 -10.52
N LYS A 6 0.93 -4.88 -10.51
CA LYS A 6 0.45 -3.49 -10.51
C LYS A 6 0.94 -2.71 -9.29
N PHE A 7 0.92 -3.35 -8.13
CA PHE A 7 1.35 -2.73 -6.87
C PHE A 7 2.85 -2.42 -6.85
N ILE A 8 3.69 -3.39 -7.24
CA ILE A 8 5.14 -3.20 -7.36
C ILE A 8 5.46 -2.12 -8.40
N GLN A 9 4.78 -2.14 -9.55
CA GLN A 9 4.92 -1.08 -10.55
C GLN A 9 4.58 0.30 -9.97
N ALA A 10 3.51 0.40 -9.18
CA ALA A 10 3.12 1.66 -8.56
C ALA A 10 4.13 2.18 -7.53
N ILE A 11 4.76 1.29 -6.74
CA ILE A 11 5.86 1.64 -5.83
C ILE A 11 7.01 2.28 -6.61
N HIS A 12 7.52 1.59 -7.63
CA HIS A 12 8.68 2.07 -8.40
C HIS A 12 8.39 3.38 -9.14
N ASN A 13 7.16 3.57 -9.60
CA ASN A 13 6.75 4.77 -10.36
C ASN A 13 6.12 5.86 -9.48
N LYS A 14 6.11 5.71 -8.15
CA LYS A 14 5.49 6.64 -7.18
C LYS A 14 4.03 6.98 -7.54
N ARG A 15 3.27 5.98 -8.00
CA ARG A 15 1.87 6.14 -8.42
C ARG A 15 0.92 5.91 -7.25
N ILE A 16 -0.10 6.75 -7.17
CA ILE A 16 -1.26 6.50 -6.29
C ILE A 16 -2.07 5.36 -6.91
N ILE A 17 -2.65 4.50 -6.05
CA ILE A 17 -3.49 3.39 -6.50
C ILE A 17 -4.89 3.50 -5.90
N VAL A 18 -5.85 2.86 -6.56
CA VAL A 18 -7.15 2.55 -5.97
C VAL A 18 -7.20 1.06 -5.69
N ALA A 19 -7.39 0.68 -4.42
CA ALA A 19 -7.47 -0.70 -3.98
C ALA A 19 -8.91 -1.06 -3.63
N LYS A 20 -9.43 -2.13 -4.24
CA LYS A 20 -10.71 -2.74 -3.88
C LYS A 20 -10.45 -3.93 -2.97
N ILE A 21 -11.00 -3.87 -1.76
CA ILE A 21 -10.64 -4.75 -0.64
C ILE A 21 -11.90 -5.40 -0.09
N ASP A 22 -11.89 -6.72 0.10
CA ASP A 22 -12.88 -7.42 0.92
C ASP A 22 -12.51 -7.31 2.40
N SER A 23 -13.11 -6.32 3.08
CA SER A 23 -12.89 -6.11 4.50
C SER A 23 -13.85 -6.98 5.32
N LYS A 24 -13.31 -7.65 6.35
CA LYS A 24 -14.12 -8.51 7.22
C LYS A 24 -15.27 -7.78 7.92
N GLU A 25 -15.10 -6.48 8.21
CA GLU A 25 -16.05 -5.70 9.00
C GLU A 25 -17.04 -4.90 8.14
N LYS A 26 -16.57 -4.30 7.03
CA LYS A 26 -17.37 -3.37 6.21
C LYS A 26 -17.78 -3.97 4.86
N GLY A 27 -17.45 -5.23 4.62
CA GLY A 27 -17.59 -5.88 3.32
C GLY A 27 -16.62 -5.28 2.31
N VAL A 28 -17.03 -5.25 1.04
CA VAL A 28 -16.20 -4.73 -0.05
C VAL A 28 -16.10 -3.21 0.01
N ILE A 29 -14.88 -2.71 0.19
CA ILE A 29 -14.56 -1.28 0.21
C ILE A 29 -13.61 -0.93 -0.93
N THR A 30 -13.58 0.34 -1.32
CA THR A 30 -12.63 0.89 -2.29
C THR A 30 -11.93 2.08 -1.66
N ARG A 31 -10.60 2.15 -1.77
CA ARG A 31 -9.77 3.17 -1.15
C ARG A 31 -8.67 3.67 -2.08
N THR A 32 -8.47 4.97 -2.10
CA THR A 32 -7.32 5.63 -2.70
C THR A 32 -6.15 5.53 -1.73
N CYS A 33 -5.04 4.97 -2.18
CA CYS A 33 -3.92 4.62 -1.31
C CYS A 33 -2.57 4.97 -1.92
N ILE A 34 -1.61 5.26 -1.03
CA ILE A 34 -0.18 5.18 -1.36
C ILE A 34 0.27 3.73 -1.17
N PRO A 35 0.88 3.09 -2.18
CA PRO A 35 1.46 1.77 -2.03
C PRO A 35 2.82 1.91 -1.34
N PHE A 36 2.90 1.55 -0.05
CA PHE A 36 4.14 1.67 0.70
C PHE A 36 5.04 0.46 0.54
N ASP A 37 4.57 -0.76 0.78
CA ASP A 37 5.46 -1.92 0.77
C ASP A 37 4.71 -3.23 0.57
N TYR A 38 5.45 -4.29 0.28
CA TYR A 38 4.90 -5.64 0.23
C TYR A 38 5.80 -6.62 0.99
N GLY A 39 5.21 -7.38 1.91
CA GLY A 39 5.90 -8.44 2.64
C GLY A 39 5.31 -8.69 4.03
N PRO A 40 6.02 -9.40 4.93
CA PRO A 40 5.50 -9.74 6.24
C PRO A 40 5.36 -8.51 7.12
N SER A 41 4.27 -8.46 7.88
CA SER A 41 4.08 -7.38 8.86
C SER A 41 5.02 -7.55 10.06
N ARG A 42 5.56 -6.43 10.56
CA ARG A 42 6.24 -6.40 11.86
C ARG A 42 5.27 -6.52 13.05
N ILE A 43 4.01 -6.17 12.84
CA ILE A 43 2.96 -6.20 13.87
C ILE A 43 2.30 -7.58 13.89
N TYR A 44 1.86 -8.07 12.73
CA TYR A 44 1.26 -9.40 12.61
C TYR A 44 2.37 -10.45 12.49
N LYS A 45 2.57 -11.24 13.54
CA LYS A 45 3.59 -12.30 13.61
C LYS A 45 3.11 -13.63 13.03
N ASP A 46 2.32 -13.58 11.97
CA ASP A 46 1.77 -14.76 11.28
C ASP A 46 2.62 -15.20 10.08
N GLY A 47 3.63 -14.40 9.70
CA GLY A 47 4.53 -14.70 8.60
C GLY A 47 3.90 -14.55 7.22
N LEU A 48 2.69 -13.99 7.13
CA LEU A 48 1.99 -13.79 5.86
C LEU A 48 2.42 -12.47 5.22
N ASP A 49 2.66 -12.50 3.92
CA ASP A 49 2.89 -11.31 3.12
C ASP A 49 1.62 -10.46 3.00
N ARG A 50 1.79 -9.14 2.98
CA ARG A 50 0.70 -8.16 2.97
C ARG A 50 1.03 -6.99 2.06
N TYR A 51 -0.01 -6.41 1.48
CA TYR A 51 0.03 -5.09 0.89
C TYR A 51 -0.02 -4.06 2.02
N HIS A 52 1.07 -3.32 2.20
CA HIS A 52 1.15 -2.21 3.14
C HIS A 52 0.81 -0.91 2.42
N LEU A 53 -0.29 -0.29 2.84
CA LEU A 53 -0.93 0.83 2.16
C LEU A 53 -1.09 2.00 3.14
N TYR A 54 -1.11 3.21 2.61
CA TYR A 54 -1.56 4.40 3.33
C TYR A 54 -2.86 4.90 2.70
N ASP A 55 -3.97 4.83 3.43
CA ASP A 55 -5.31 5.23 3.03
C ASP A 55 -5.48 6.76 3.07
N LEU A 56 -5.75 7.35 1.91
CA LEU A 56 -5.99 8.78 1.72
C LEU A 56 -7.45 9.19 1.99
N ASP A 57 -8.38 8.25 1.96
CA ASP A 57 -9.83 8.52 2.06
C ASP A 57 -10.33 8.46 3.52
N SER A 58 -9.47 8.11 4.48
CA SER A 58 -9.85 8.00 5.89
C SER A 58 -9.87 9.39 6.56
N PRO A 59 -11.03 9.90 7.00
CA PRO A 59 -11.15 11.25 7.55
C PRO A 59 -10.58 11.40 8.97
N GLU A 60 -10.55 10.31 9.76
CA GLU A 60 -9.95 10.27 11.10
C GLU A 60 -9.40 8.86 11.40
N GLY A 61 -8.23 8.76 12.05
CA GLY A 61 -7.68 7.51 12.57
C GLY A 61 -6.37 7.04 11.93
N LYS A 62 -6.13 5.72 11.95
CA LYS A 62 -4.92 5.11 11.38
C LYS A 62 -5.07 4.98 9.87
N HIS A 63 -4.26 5.74 9.14
CA HIS A 63 -4.19 5.67 7.68
C HIS A 63 -3.51 4.40 7.16
N ASN A 64 -2.68 3.73 7.97
CA ASN A 64 -1.98 2.53 7.53
C ASN A 64 -2.91 1.32 7.47
N LEU A 65 -3.01 0.68 6.29
CA LEU A 65 -3.67 -0.60 6.08
C LEU A 65 -2.63 -1.67 5.76
N SER A 66 -2.86 -2.90 6.25
CA SER A 66 -2.01 -4.06 5.97
C SER A 66 -2.89 -5.24 5.62
N VAL A 67 -2.96 -5.55 4.33
CA VAL A 67 -4.01 -6.41 3.76
C VAL A 67 -3.37 -7.64 3.14
N ILE A 68 -3.84 -8.84 3.53
CA ILE A 68 -3.36 -10.08 2.88
C ILE A 68 -3.85 -10.15 1.42
N PRO A 69 -3.12 -10.81 0.52
CA PRO A 69 -3.51 -10.95 -0.88
C PRO A 69 -4.92 -11.47 -1.11
N GLU A 70 -5.42 -12.38 -0.28
CA GLU A 70 -6.75 -12.97 -0.40
C GLU A 70 -7.88 -11.96 -0.20
N GLN A 71 -7.59 -10.83 0.46
CA GLN A 71 -8.56 -9.76 0.66
C GLN A 71 -8.52 -8.71 -0.47
N ILE A 72 -7.50 -8.72 -1.34
CA ILE A 72 -7.42 -7.78 -2.46
C ILE A 72 -8.21 -8.33 -3.63
N ILE A 73 -9.29 -7.63 -3.98
CA ILE A 73 -10.11 -7.96 -5.15
C ILE A 73 -9.45 -7.40 -6.42
N ASP A 74 -9.09 -6.11 -6.40
CA ASP A 74 -8.44 -5.45 -7.54
C ASP A 74 -7.58 -4.27 -7.07
N ILE A 75 -6.58 -3.95 -7.88
CA ILE A 75 -5.74 -2.76 -7.77
C ILE A 75 -5.76 -2.04 -9.11
N GLU A 76 -6.01 -0.74 -9.10
CA GLU A 76 -5.89 0.13 -10.27
C GLU A 76 -4.78 1.15 -10.03
N ILE A 77 -3.89 1.31 -11.02
CA ILE A 77 -2.85 2.35 -10.98
C ILE A 77 -3.45 3.62 -11.56
N THR A 78 -3.41 4.71 -10.79
CA THR A 78 -3.92 6.00 -11.26
C THR A 78 -2.86 6.77 -12.05
N ASN A 79 -3.28 7.85 -12.70
CA ASN A 79 -2.36 8.79 -13.35
C ASN A 79 -1.71 9.78 -12.36
N GLU A 80 -2.08 9.74 -11.09
CA GLU A 80 -1.57 10.63 -10.06
C GLU A 80 -0.29 10.07 -9.45
N HIS A 81 0.58 10.97 -9.02
CA HIS A 81 1.82 10.64 -8.33
C HIS A 81 1.76 11.15 -6.91
N PHE A 82 2.49 10.50 -6.03
CA PHE A 82 2.75 10.99 -4.69
C PHE A 82 4.22 11.36 -4.53
N GLU A 83 4.49 12.29 -3.63
CA GLU A 83 5.86 12.62 -3.22
C GLU A 83 6.16 11.89 -1.89
N PRO A 84 7.13 10.96 -1.86
CA PRO A 84 7.50 10.24 -0.62
C PRO A 84 7.74 11.15 0.58
N SER A 85 8.27 12.36 0.36
CA SER A 85 8.52 13.33 1.42
C SER A 85 7.27 13.74 2.20
N ASP A 86 6.07 13.67 1.60
CA ASP A 86 4.82 14.05 2.25
C ASP A 86 4.42 13.03 3.31
N TYR A 87 4.73 11.75 3.08
CA TYR A 87 4.21 10.62 3.83
C TYR A 87 5.25 9.89 4.68
N VAL A 88 6.52 9.89 4.25
CA VAL A 88 7.61 9.19 4.94
C VAL A 88 8.39 10.19 5.79
N ARG A 89 8.15 10.17 7.10
CA ARG A 89 8.77 11.07 8.10
C ARG A 89 9.71 10.34 9.07
N TRP A 90 9.97 9.05 8.83
CA TRP A 90 10.80 8.18 9.64
C TRP A 90 11.90 7.57 8.78
N GLU A 91 12.89 6.92 9.41
CA GLU A 91 13.91 6.15 8.72
C GLU A 91 13.29 4.86 8.15
N PRO A 92 13.15 4.75 6.82
CA PRO A 92 12.51 3.60 6.22
C PRO A 92 13.36 2.34 6.38
N ASN A 93 12.68 1.20 6.42
CA ASN A 93 13.30 -0.10 6.30
C ASN A 93 12.34 -0.96 5.50
N TRP A 94 12.37 -0.72 4.20
CA TRP A 94 11.48 -1.31 3.22
C TRP A 94 11.92 -2.72 2.83
N ILE A 95 10.96 -3.56 2.47
CA ILE A 95 11.22 -4.92 1.96
C ILE A 95 11.45 -4.87 0.45
N ILE A 96 10.58 -4.16 -0.27
CA ILE A 96 10.74 -3.98 -1.71
C ILE A 96 11.75 -2.85 -1.98
N GLU A 97 12.83 -3.13 -2.71
CA GLU A 97 13.79 -2.13 -3.14
C GLU A 97 13.13 -1.04 -4.01
N ARG A 98 13.53 0.22 -3.87
CA ARG A 98 12.93 1.35 -4.61
C ARG A 98 13.90 2.53 -4.72
N ASP A 99 13.59 3.48 -5.61
CA ASP A 99 14.33 4.72 -5.80
C ASP A 99 13.48 5.95 -5.46
N TRP A 100 13.26 6.15 -4.17
CA TRP A 100 12.59 7.31 -3.58
C TRP A 100 13.60 8.31 -3.00
N GLY A 101 14.89 8.17 -3.33
CA GLY A 101 15.97 9.00 -2.78
C GLY A 101 16.25 8.69 -1.32
N ILE A 102 16.26 9.71 -0.45
CA ILE A 102 16.50 9.53 1.00
C ILE A 102 15.37 8.77 1.72
N TYR A 103 14.27 8.50 1.01
CA TYR A 103 13.12 7.76 1.52
C TYR A 103 13.09 6.30 1.02
N SER A 104 14.16 5.81 0.40
CA SER A 104 14.38 4.40 0.03
C SER A 104 14.93 3.56 1.16
#